data_AF-A0A925BQI5-F1
#
_entry.id   AF-A0A925BQI5-F1
#
_cell.length_a   1.000
_cell.length_b   1.000
_cell.length_c   1.000
_cell.angle_alpha   90.00
_cell.angle_beta   90.00
_cell.angle_gamma   90.00
#
_symmetry.space_group_name_H-M   'P 1'
#
loop_
_entity.id
_entity.type
_entity.pdbx_description
1 polymer ?
#
loop_
_entity_poly.entity_id
_entity_poly.type
_entity_poly.pdbx_seq_one_letter_code
_entity_poly.pdbx_strand_id
1 'polypeptide(L)'
;MANSSSEITPQILKAIDVLEGLEDLLDSSPSDEIEAILQEAWIKVTDTFPEDFKDATAEDASAEGLRRYIRVKAFFSNPTERSISRLDLELYCRNHALSIDEDAPDFFLPD
;
A
#
# COMPACT_ATOMS: atom_id res chain seq x y z
N MET A 1 16.28 15.83 14.42
CA MET A 1 14.90 15.72 13.90
C MET A 1 15.04 15.12 12.51
N ALA A 2 14.93 13.80 12.40
CA ALA A 2 15.10 13.11 11.13
C ALA A 2 13.80 13.23 10.34
N ASN A 3 13.83 13.99 9.25
CA ASN A 3 12.83 13.85 8.20
C ASN A 3 13.04 12.45 7.60
N SER A 4 12.37 11.44 8.16
CA SER A 4 12.17 10.15 7.50
C SER A 4 11.13 10.35 6.40
N SER A 5 11.46 11.16 5.41
CA SER A 5 10.79 11.09 4.12
C SER A 5 11.03 9.67 3.64
N SER A 6 10.00 8.83 3.73
CA SER A 6 10.01 7.44 3.29
C SER A 6 10.41 7.39 1.81
N GLU A 7 11.72 7.34 1.56
CA GLU A 7 12.27 7.22 0.21
C GLU A 7 11.87 5.84 -0.28
N ILE A 8 10.97 5.82 -1.27
CA ILE A 8 10.64 4.60 -2.02
C ILE A 8 11.95 4.14 -2.67
N THR A 9 12.60 3.16 -2.04
CA THR A 9 13.88 2.66 -2.52
C THR A 9 13.66 1.70 -3.69
N PRO A 10 14.62 1.58 -4.62
CA PRO A 10 14.57 0.57 -5.68
C PRO A 10 14.52 -0.88 -5.14
N GLN A 11 14.83 -1.08 -3.85
CA GLN A 11 14.71 -2.38 -3.18
C GLN A 11 13.25 -2.72 -2.88
N ILE A 12 12.43 -1.74 -2.46
CA ILE A 12 10.99 -1.91 -2.23
C ILE A 12 10.29 -2.27 -3.54
N LEU A 13 10.66 -1.64 -4.65
CA LEU A 13 10.09 -1.97 -5.96
C LEU A 13 10.38 -3.41 -6.38
N LYS A 14 11.60 -3.89 -6.16
CA LYS A 14 11.95 -5.30 -6.42
C LYS A 14 11.22 -6.27 -5.51
N ALA A 15 10.99 -5.88 -4.25
CA ALA A 15 10.22 -6.70 -3.31
C ALA A 15 8.77 -6.86 -3.79
N ILE A 16 8.15 -5.78 -4.30
CA ILE A 16 6.81 -5.80 -4.88
C ILE A 16 6.75 -6.77 -6.07
N ASP A 17 7.70 -6.69 -7.01
CA ASP A 17 7.70 -7.56 -8.19
C ASP A 17 7.80 -9.06 -7.79
N VAL A 18 8.53 -9.38 -6.72
CA VAL A 18 8.65 -10.75 -6.20
C VAL A 18 7.35 -11.20 -5.52
N LEU A 19 6.72 -10.33 -4.72
CA LEU A 19 5.45 -10.63 -4.06
C LEU A 19 4.32 -10.85 -5.09
N GLU A 20 4.22 -9.97 -6.10
CA GLU A 20 3.27 -10.07 -7.21
C GLU A 20 3.44 -11.41 -7.93
N GLY A 21 4.68 -11.81 -8.24
CA GLY A 21 4.95 -13.09 -8.87
C GLY A 21 4.60 -14.31 -7.99
N LEU A 22 4.67 -14.20 -6.67
CA LEU A 22 4.28 -15.27 -5.74
C LEU A 22 2.75 -15.35 -5.58
N GLU A 23 2.07 -14.21 -5.57
CA GLU A 23 0.59 -14.11 -5.59
C GLU A 23 0.03 -14.72 -6.88
N ASP A 24 0.58 -14.34 -8.05
CA ASP A 24 0.20 -14.90 -9.35
C ASP A 24 0.40 -16.42 -9.42
N LEU A 25 1.49 -16.91 -8.80
CA LEU A 25 1.81 -18.34 -8.73
C LEU A 25 0.79 -19.08 -7.87
N LEU A 26 0.38 -18.51 -6.74
CA LEU A 26 -0.64 -19.07 -5.85
C LEU A 26 -2.01 -19.12 -6.53
N ASP A 27 -2.39 -18.07 -7.25
CA ASP A 27 -3.65 -18.01 -8.01
C ASP A 27 -3.68 -19.02 -9.17
N SER A 28 -2.55 -19.17 -9.87
CA SER A 28 -2.45 -20.08 -11.02
C SER A 28 -2.28 -21.54 -10.60
N SER A 29 -1.66 -21.80 -9.45
CA SER A 29 -1.34 -23.13 -8.95
C SER A 29 -1.33 -23.13 -7.41
N PRO A 30 -2.51 -23.25 -6.77
CA PRO A 30 -2.59 -23.20 -5.33
C PRO A 30 -1.82 -24.36 -4.69
N SER A 31 -0.89 -24.02 -3.80
CA SER A 31 -0.07 -24.97 -3.07
C SER A 31 0.26 -24.41 -1.69
N ASP A 32 0.13 -25.25 -0.66
CA ASP A 32 0.48 -24.91 0.71
C ASP A 32 1.95 -24.44 0.84
N GLU A 33 2.84 -24.94 -0.03
CA GLU A 33 4.25 -24.53 -0.07
C GLU A 33 4.40 -23.10 -0.61
N ILE A 34 3.66 -22.75 -1.66
CA ILE A 34 3.67 -21.41 -2.25
C ILE A 34 3.06 -20.40 -1.28
N GLU A 35 1.96 -20.77 -0.61
CA GLU A 35 1.33 -19.95 0.41
C GLU A 35 2.30 -19.68 1.58
N ALA A 36 3.01 -20.71 2.06
CA ALA A 36 4.00 -20.55 3.13
C ALA A 36 5.18 -19.65 2.71
N ILE A 37 5.65 -19.78 1.47
CA ILE A 37 6.72 -18.92 0.91
C ILE A 37 6.22 -17.47 0.81
N LEU A 38 4.99 -17.25 0.33
CA LEU A 38 4.40 -15.92 0.22
C LEU A 38 4.24 -15.27 1.60
N GLN A 39 3.73 -16.00 2.60
CA GLN A 39 3.62 -15.52 3.97
C GLN A 39 4.99 -15.14 4.57
N GLU A 40 6.01 -15.99 4.39
CA GLU A 40 7.36 -15.71 4.88
C GLU A 40 7.98 -14.49 4.17
N ALA A 41 7.75 -14.36 2.86
CA ALA A 41 8.20 -13.21 2.08
C ALA A 41 7.59 -11.93 2.63
N TRP A 42 6.27 -11.88 2.82
CA TRP A 42 5.56 -10.73 3.42
C TRP A 42 6.13 -10.33 4.78
N ILE A 43 6.40 -11.28 5.67
CA ILE A 43 6.99 -11.00 6.99
C ILE A 43 8.35 -10.33 6.84
N LYS A 44 9.22 -10.84 5.95
CA LYS A 44 10.57 -10.32 5.75
C LYS A 44 10.60 -8.90 5.18
N VAL A 45 9.64 -8.55 4.33
CA VAL A 45 9.61 -7.24 3.66
C VAL A 45 8.77 -6.20 4.41
N THR A 46 7.94 -6.63 5.37
CA THR A 46 7.08 -5.74 6.17
C THR A 46 7.87 -4.67 6.91
N ASP A 47 9.07 -4.99 7.43
CA ASP A 47 9.97 -4.02 8.09
C ASP A 47 10.59 -3.00 7.11
N THR A 48 10.53 -3.26 5.81
CA THR A 48 11.04 -2.34 4.78
C THR A 48 9.98 -1.35 4.28
N PHE A 49 8.72 -1.55 4.67
CA PHE A 49 7.62 -0.71 4.24
C PHE A 49 7.49 0.56 5.09
N PRO A 50 6.93 1.64 4.51
CA PRO A 50 6.62 2.86 5.25
C PRO A 50 5.71 2.56 6.44
N GLU A 51 5.93 3.22 7.58
CA GLU A 51 5.16 2.96 8.81
C GLU A 51 3.65 3.12 8.61
N ASP A 52 3.24 4.08 7.77
CA ASP A 52 1.83 4.34 7.45
C ASP A 52 1.23 3.41 6.38
N PHE A 53 2.02 2.47 5.83
CA PHE A 53 1.52 1.48 4.86
C PHE A 53 0.47 0.56 5.49
N LYS A 54 0.75 0.01 6.68
CA LYS A 54 -0.17 -0.91 7.37
C LYS A 54 -1.52 -0.27 7.65
N ASP A 55 -1.52 1.01 8.04
CA ASP A 55 -2.75 1.77 8.30
C ASP A 55 -3.50 2.14 7.00
N ALA A 56 -2.77 2.35 5.90
CA ALA A 56 -3.34 2.73 4.61
C ALA A 56 -3.86 1.54 3.79
N THR A 57 -3.42 0.32 4.06
CA THR A 57 -3.81 -0.89 3.30
C THR A 57 -4.57 -1.91 4.12
N ALA A 58 -5.29 -1.47 5.15
CA ALA A 58 -6.05 -2.32 6.09
C ALA A 58 -6.83 -3.49 5.43
N GLU A 59 -7.43 -3.28 4.26
CA GLU A 59 -8.16 -4.31 3.50
C GLU A 59 -7.41 -4.88 2.27
N ASP A 60 -6.28 -4.29 1.88
CA ASP A 60 -5.56 -4.63 0.64
C ASP A 60 -4.06 -4.80 0.91
N ALA A 61 -3.74 -5.72 1.83
CA ALA A 61 -2.37 -6.14 2.14
C ALA A 61 -1.81 -7.07 1.04
N SER A 62 -1.86 -6.61 -0.21
CA SER A 62 -1.38 -7.29 -1.42
C SER A 62 -0.22 -6.52 -2.07
N ALA A 63 0.49 -7.16 -2.99
CA ALA A 63 1.55 -6.50 -3.75
C ALA A 63 1.02 -5.31 -4.56
N GLU A 64 -0.18 -5.43 -5.12
CA GLU A 64 -0.85 -4.34 -5.84
C GLU A 64 -1.33 -3.22 -4.90
N GLY A 65 -1.78 -3.55 -3.70
CA GLY A 65 -2.09 -2.57 -2.64
C GLY A 65 -0.87 -1.71 -2.28
N LEU A 66 0.30 -2.33 -2.16
CA LEU A 66 1.58 -1.65 -1.94
C LEU A 66 2.00 -0.79 -3.12
N ARG A 67 1.83 -1.29 -4.35
CA ARG A 67 2.10 -0.52 -5.58
C ARG A 67 1.20 0.71 -5.68
N ARG A 68 -0.07 0.57 -5.30
CA ARG A 68 -1.05 1.67 -5.27
C ARG A 68 -0.69 2.70 -4.22
N TYR A 69 -0.38 2.27 -2.99
CA TYR A 69 0.09 3.14 -1.92
C TYR A 69 1.27 4.01 -2.36
N ILE A 70 2.27 3.40 -3.00
CA ILE A 70 3.46 4.09 -3.52
C ILE A 70 3.08 5.12 -4.59
N ARG A 71 2.19 4.77 -5.53
CA ARG A 71 1.68 5.69 -6.56
C ARG A 71 0.97 6.90 -5.95
N VAL A 72 0.14 6.69 -4.94
CA VAL A 72 -0.63 7.75 -4.26
C VAL A 72 0.30 8.68 -3.49
N LYS A 73 1.24 8.14 -2.70
CA LYS A 73 2.23 8.96 -1.96
C LYS A 73 3.10 9.78 -2.90
N ALA A 74 3.48 9.17 -4.02
CA ALA A 74 4.21 9.84 -5.09
C ALA A 74 3.42 11.00 -5.72
N PHE A 75 2.12 10.81 -5.97
CA PHE A 75 1.22 11.86 -6.44
C PHE A 75 1.14 13.02 -5.44
N PHE A 76 0.90 12.75 -4.15
CA PHE A 76 0.82 13.81 -3.14
C PHE A 76 2.14 14.54 -2.91
N SER A 77 3.28 13.88 -3.14
CA SER A 77 4.61 14.48 -3.04
C SER A 77 4.93 15.39 -4.24
N ASN A 78 4.42 15.07 -5.43
CA ASN A 78 4.66 15.85 -6.64
C ASN A 78 3.52 15.68 -7.67
N PRO A 79 2.38 16.36 -7.48
CA PRO A 79 1.17 16.15 -8.29
C PRO A 79 1.30 16.73 -9.70
N THR A 80 2.30 17.58 -9.94
CA THR A 80 2.54 18.22 -11.24
C THR A 80 3.28 17.29 -12.21
N GLU A 81 4.15 16.41 -11.69
CA GLU A 81 4.94 15.48 -12.50
C GLU A 81 4.43 14.04 -12.47
N ARG A 82 3.64 13.68 -11.46
CA ARG A 82 3.08 12.32 -11.32
C ARG A 82 1.58 12.40 -11.35
N SER A 83 0.96 11.83 -12.38
CA SER A 83 -0.49 11.67 -12.47
C SER A 83 -0.92 10.37 -11.81
N ILE A 84 -2.10 10.37 -11.17
CA ILE A 84 -2.72 9.16 -10.64
C ILE A 84 -4.10 8.94 -11.25
N SER A 85 -4.49 7.68 -11.38
CA SER A 85 -5.85 7.34 -11.81
C SER A 85 -6.85 7.65 -10.68
N ARG A 86 -8.07 8.05 -11.06
CA ARG A 86 -9.15 8.27 -10.09
C ARG A 86 -9.44 7.01 -9.27
N LEU A 87 -9.43 5.85 -9.94
CA LEU A 87 -9.67 4.55 -9.31
C LEU A 87 -8.62 4.24 -8.23
N ASP A 88 -7.34 4.44 -8.52
CA ASP A 88 -6.27 4.22 -7.54
C ASP A 88 -6.43 5.13 -6.31
N LEU A 89 -6.82 6.39 -6.53
CA LEU A 89 -7.06 7.33 -5.44
C LEU A 89 -8.29 6.94 -4.61
N GLU A 90 -9.39 6.56 -5.25
CA GLU A 90 -10.63 6.13 -4.58
C GLU A 90 -10.42 4.85 -3.76
N LEU A 91 -9.67 3.87 -4.29
CA LEU A 91 -9.34 2.64 -3.57
C LEU A 91 -8.44 2.91 -2.37
N TYR A 92 -7.43 3.77 -2.52
CA TYR A 92 -6.59 4.20 -1.40
C TYR A 92 -7.40 4.91 -0.32
N CYS A 93 -8.27 5.85 -0.71
CA CYS A 93 -9.12 6.57 0.24
C CYS A 93 -10.10 5.65 0.95
N ARG A 94 -10.66 4.63 0.29
CA ARG A 94 -11.54 3.65 0.92
C ARG A 94 -10.82 2.86 2.02
N ASN A 95 -9.63 2.36 1.73
CA ASN A 95 -8.83 1.60 2.70
C ASN A 95 -8.38 2.48 3.87
N HIS A 96 -8.06 3.75 3.60
CA HIS A 96 -7.68 4.71 4.64
C HIS A 96 -8.88 5.23 5.45
N ALA A 97 -10.08 5.30 4.86
CA ALA A 97 -11.30 5.73 5.55
C ALA A 97 -11.74 4.71 6.62
N LEU A 98 -11.43 3.42 6.44
CA LEU A 98 -11.67 2.40 7.47
C LEU A 98 -10.78 2.55 8.71
N SER A 99 -9.66 3.27 8.57
CA SER A 99 -8.74 3.61 9.66
C SER A 99 -9.07 4.96 10.32
N ILE A 100 -9.94 5.78 9.70
CA ILE A 100 -10.47 7.00 10.29
C ILE A 100 -11.80 6.63 10.94
N ASP A 101 -11.76 6.47 12.27
CA ASP A 101 -12.92 6.36 13.16
C ASP A 101 -14.10 7.22 12.64
N GLU A 102 -15.26 6.60 12.38
CA GLU A 102 -16.50 7.28 11.97
C GLU A 102 -17.03 8.27 13.04
N ASP A 103 -16.30 8.47 14.14
CA ASP A 103 -16.52 9.50 15.18
C ASP A 103 -15.72 10.80 14.94
N ALA A 104 -15.19 11.04 13.73
CA ALA A 104 -14.70 12.37 13.38
C ALA A 104 -15.89 13.36 13.37
N PRO A 105 -15.90 14.39 14.24
CA PRO A 105 -17.07 15.25 14.39
C PRO A 105 -17.41 15.95 13.08
N ASP A 106 -18.69 15.89 12.70
CA ASP A 106 -19.30 16.63 11.60
C ASP A 106 -18.61 17.98 11.41
N PHE A 107 -17.90 18.11 10.29
CA PHE A 107 -17.26 19.36 9.91
C PHE A 107 -18.38 20.36 9.59
N PHE A 108 -18.81 21.09 10.61
CA PHE A 108 -19.80 22.17 10.51
C PHE A 108 -19.35 23.15 9.42
N LEU A 109 -20.01 23.12 8.27
CA LEU A 109 -20.02 24.22 7.33
C LEU A 109 -21.06 25.23 7.84
N PRO A 110 -20.68 26.46 8.21
CA PRO A 110 -21.66 27.49 8.53
C PRO A 110 -22.39 27.94 7.25
N ASP A 111 -23.70 28.18 7.38
CA ASP A 111 -24.59 28.78 6.38
C ASP A 111 -24.06 30.10 5.80
#